data_AF-A0A8I0APD6-F1
#
_entry.id   AF-A0A8I0APD6-F1
#
_cell.length_a   1.000
_cell.length_b   1.000
_cell.length_c   1.000
_cell.angle_alpha   90.00
_cell.angle_beta   90.00
_cell.angle_gamma   90.00
#
_symmetry.space_group_name_H-M   'P 1'
#
loop_
_entity.id
_entity.type
_entity.pdbx_description
1 polymer ?
#
loop_
_entity_poly.entity_id
_entity_poly.type
_entity_poly.pdbx_seq_one_letter_code
_entity_poly.pdbx_strand_id
1 'polypeptide(L)' 'MLHPSYTDLMAVVNSEVEPGEHPVVQSRYSIVLATAKRAREIIAGQEPLVNTASNKPLSIAVDELYSGKVKIVGDDEEDN' A
#
# COMPACT_ATOMS: atom_id res chain seq x y z
N MET A 1 -5.87 18.69 6.05
CA MET A 1 -6.23 17.28 6.35
C MET A 1 -4.96 16.45 6.34
N LEU A 2 -4.92 15.30 7.01
CA LEU A 2 -3.76 14.39 6.95
C LEU A 2 -3.67 13.82 5.53
N HIS A 3 -2.51 13.93 4.90
CA HIS A 3 -2.23 13.37 3.59
C HIS A 3 -1.09 12.34 3.68
N PRO A 4 -1.16 11.25 2.89
CA PRO A 4 -2.32 10.87 2.07
C PRO A 4 -3.52 10.41 2.93
N SER A 5 -4.73 10.70 2.47
CA SER A 5 -5.97 10.19 3.06
C SER A 5 -6.25 8.77 2.58
N TYR A 6 -7.17 8.06 3.24
CA TYR A 6 -7.59 6.73 2.76
C TYR A 6 -8.19 6.77 1.35
N THR A 7 -8.89 7.85 1.00
CA THR A 7 -9.43 8.05 -0.36
C THR A 7 -8.29 8.19 -1.37
N ASP A 8 -7.23 8.93 -1.03
CA ASP A 8 -6.05 9.08 -1.88
C ASP A 8 -5.36 7.73 -2.10
N LEU A 9 -5.21 6.93 -1.03
CA LEU A 9 -4.60 5.60 -1.08
C LEU A 9 -5.44 4.62 -1.92
N MET A 10 -6.76 4.61 -1.74
CA MET A 10 -7.66 3.76 -2.55
C MET A 10 -7.61 4.11 -4.03
N ALA A 11 -7.53 5.41 -4.36
CA ALA A 11 -7.43 5.86 -5.74
C ALA A 11 -6.11 5.40 -6.38
N VAL A 12 -4.98 5.51 -5.66
CA VAL A 12 -3.68 5.03 -6.16
C VAL A 12 -3.70 3.51 -6.37
N VAL A 13 -4.15 2.74 -5.37
CA VAL A 13 -4.12 1.27 -5.45
C VAL A 13 -5.02 0.75 -6.57
N ASN A 14 -6.19 1.35 -6.78
CA ASN A 14 -7.11 0.94 -7.84
C ASN A 14 -6.85 1.63 -9.19
N SER A 15 -5.81 2.46 -9.32
CA SER A 15 -5.56 3.24 -10.55
C SER A 15 -5.18 2.39 -11.77
N GLU A 16 -4.67 1.18 -11.53
CA GLU A 16 -4.24 0.24 -12.58
C GLU A 16 -5.34 -0.78 -12.96
N VAL A 17 -6.53 -0.71 -12.36
CA VAL A 17 -7.64 -1.63 -12.64
C VAL A 17 -8.36 -1.23 -13.93
N GLU A 18 -8.56 -2.17 -14.86
CA GLU A 18 -9.26 -1.89 -16.10
C GLU A 18 -10.76 -1.59 -15.88
N PRO A 19 -11.37 -0.68 -16.67
CA PRO A 19 -12.79 -0.41 -16.57
C PRO A 19 -13.64 -1.67 -16.80
N GLY A 20 -14.33 -2.12 -15.75
CA GLY A 20 -15.15 -3.33 -15.77
C GLY A 20 -14.59 -4.48 -14.92
N GLU A 21 -13.34 -4.38 -14.49
CA GLU A 21 -12.74 -5.32 -13.54
C GLU A 21 -13.06 -4.96 -12.08
N HIS A 22 -12.91 -5.95 -11.20
CA HIS A 22 -13.10 -5.76 -9.77
C HIS A 22 -11.94 -4.92 -9.19
N PRO A 23 -12.24 -3.90 -8.36
CA PRO A 23 -11.19 -3.12 -7.71
C PRO A 23 -10.37 -3.98 -6.75
N VAL A 24 -9.04 -3.81 -6.78
CA VAL A 24 -8.08 -4.48 -5.89
C VAL A 24 -8.42 -4.24 -4.42
N VAL A 25 -8.84 -3.01 -4.07
CA VAL A 25 -9.26 -2.67 -2.71
C VAL A 25 -10.62 -2.00 -2.65
N GLN A 26 -11.52 -2.58 -1.87
CA GLN A 26 -12.86 -2.04 -1.59
C GLN A 26 -13.00 -1.50 -0.16
N SER A 27 -12.05 -1.80 0.72
CA SER A 27 -12.12 -1.43 2.13
C SER A 27 -10.80 -0.85 2.64
N ARG A 28 -10.90 -0.03 3.70
CA ARG A 28 -9.72 0.50 4.40
C ARG A 28 -8.91 -0.60 5.08
N TYR A 29 -9.53 -1.75 5.38
CA TYR A 29 -8.87 -2.84 6.08
C TYR A 29 -7.72 -3.45 5.26
N SER A 30 -7.90 -3.58 3.93
CA SER A 30 -6.84 -4.08 3.04
C SER A 30 -5.61 -3.18 3.05
N ILE A 31 -5.81 -1.86 3.03
CA ILE A 31 -4.73 -0.86 3.12
C ILE A 31 -4.01 -0.98 4.47
N VAL A 32 -4.76 -1.09 5.57
CA VAL A 32 -4.19 -1.23 6.92
C VAL A 32 -3.35 -2.52 7.01
N LEU A 33 -3.85 -3.63 6.47
CA LEU A 33 -3.15 -4.91 6.52
C LEU A 33 -1.85 -4.88 5.70
N ALA A 34 -1.91 -4.35 4.47
CA ALA A 34 -0.75 -4.25 3.59
C ALA A 34 0.34 -3.34 4.16
N THR A 35 -0.03 -2.14 4.63
CA THR A 35 0.91 -1.19 5.23
C THR A 35 1.48 -1.71 6.56
N ALA A 36 0.69 -2.46 7.34
CA ALA A 36 1.19 -3.12 8.55
C ALA A 36 2.18 -4.25 8.23
N LYS A 37 1.89 -5.08 7.22
CA LYS A 37 2.81 -6.14 6.75
C LYS A 37 4.13 -5.52 6.30
N ARG A 38 4.07 -4.50 5.44
CA ARG A 38 5.26 -3.80 4.95
C ARG A 38 6.06 -3.11 6.06
N ALA A 39 5.38 -2.48 7.01
CA ALA A 39 6.05 -1.87 8.16
C ALA A 39 6.85 -2.90 8.98
N ARG A 40 6.37 -4.14 9.11
CA ARG A 40 7.11 -5.22 9.78
C ARG A 40 8.35 -5.66 9.00
N GLU A 41 8.28 -5.69 7.67
CA GLU A 41 9.45 -5.99 6.82
C GLU A 41 10.55 -4.94 7.01
N ILE A 42 10.18 -3.65 7.07
CA ILE A 42 11.11 -2.56 7.36
C ILE A 42 11.72 -2.73 8.76
N ILE A 43 10.91 -3.08 9.76
CA ILE A 43 11.40 -3.38 11.12
C ILE A 43 12.37 -4.58 11.13
N ALA A 44 12.14 -5.57 10.27
CA ALA A 44 13.02 -6.72 10.09
C ALA A 44 14.31 -6.41 9.33
N GLY A 45 14.53 -5.16 8.92
CA GLY A 45 15.76 -4.69 8.28
C GLY A 45 15.69 -4.54 6.77
N GLN A 46 14.51 -4.70 6.14
CA GLN A 46 14.38 -4.37 4.72
C GLN A 46 14.49 -2.87 4.49
N GLU A 47 15.18 -2.50 3.41
CA GLU A 47 15.37 -1.10 3.06
C GLU A 47 14.05 -0.47 2.56
N PRO A 48 13.78 0.80 2.92
CA PRO A 48 12.73 1.59 2.31
C PRO A 48 12.89 1.72 0.79
N LEU A 49 11.78 1.62 0.06
CA LEU A 49 11.70 1.77 -1.39
C LEU A 49 11.51 3.23 -1.82
N VAL A 50 11.30 4.12 -0.86
CA VAL A 50 11.14 5.56 -1.07
C VAL A 50 12.10 6.34 -0.18
N ASN A 51 12.60 7.44 -0.73
CA ASN A 51 13.31 8.44 0.07
C ASN A 51 12.26 9.29 0.80
N THR A 52 12.11 9.06 2.10
CA THR A 52 11.20 9.82 2.96
C THR A 52 11.97 10.37 4.17
N ALA A 53 11.55 11.53 4.64
CA ALA A 53 12.09 12.13 5.87
C ALA A 53 11.60 11.41 7.14
N SER A 54 10.62 10.51 7.01
CA SER A 54 10.09 9.75 8.13
C SER A 54 10.99 8.59 8.52
N ASN A 55 11.21 8.43 9.82
CA ASN A 55 11.87 7.27 10.40
C ASN A 55 10.89 6.24 10.99
N LYS A 56 9.57 6.47 10.86
CA LYS A 56 8.54 5.59 11.40
C LYS A 56 8.18 4.53 10.35
N PRO A 57 8.38 3.22 10.61
CA PRO A 57 8.16 2.17 9.61
C PRO A 57 6.78 2.21 8.95
N LEU A 58 5.73 2.50 9.72
CA LEU A 58 4.37 2.59 9.18
C LEU A 58 4.18 3.79 8.23
N SER A 59 4.77 4.95 8.56
CA SER A 59 4.70 6.11 7.68
C SER A 59 5.46 5.85 6.38
N ILE A 60 6.62 5.20 6.45
CA ILE A 60 7.38 4.78 5.27
C ILE A 60 6.53 3.84 4.40
N ALA A 61 5.91 2.82 4.99
CA ALA A 61 5.06 1.88 4.27
C ALA A 61 3.86 2.56 3.58
N VAL A 62 3.27 3.58 4.21
CA VAL A 62 2.19 4.38 3.61
C VAL A 62 2.72 5.20 2.43
N ASP A 63 3.90 5.82 2.55
CA ASP A 63 4.54 6.57 1.47
C ASP A 63 4.91 5.66 0.29
N GLU A 64 5.41 4.45 0.55
CA GLU A 64 5.70 3.43 -0.46
C GLU A 64 4.44 2.97 -1.19
N LEU A 65 3.34 2.75 -0.47
CA LEU A 65 2.05 2.40 -1.08
C LEU A 65 1.53 3.57 -1.93
N TYR A 66 1.57 4.79 -1.41
CA TYR A 66 1.09 5.98 -2.13
C TYR A 66 1.91 6.32 -3.37
N SER A 67 3.20 5.99 -3.37
CA SER A 67 4.10 6.13 -4.53
C SER A 67 4.05 4.93 -5.50
N GLY A 68 3.20 3.93 -5.23
CA GLY A 68 3.05 2.72 -6.05
C GLY A 68 4.24 1.76 -6.00
N LYS A 69 5.17 1.94 -5.05
CA LYS A 69 6.33 1.04 -4.85
C LYS A 69 5.96 -0.26 -4.14
N VAL A 70 4.90 -0.21 -3.34
CA VAL A 70 4.26 -1.38 -2.74
C VAL A 70 2.88 -1.52 -3.38
N LYS A 71 2.54 -2.74 -3.80
CA LYS A 71 1.25 -3.07 -4.39
C LYS A 71 0.50 -4.05 -3.51
N ILE A 72 -0.82 -3.93 -3.50
CA ILE A 72 -1.71 -4.92 -2.90
C ILE A 72 -2.12 -5.83 -4.04
N VAL A 73 -1.89 -7.13 -3.87
CA VAL A 73 -2.32 -8.16 -4.82
C VAL A 73 -3.52 -8.87 -4.21
N GLY A 74 -4.54 -9.14 -5.03
CA GLY A 74 -5.71 -9.90 -4.62
C GLY A 74 -5.38 -11.39 -4.51
N ASP A 75 -6.19 -12.13 -3.75
CA ASP A 75 -6.01 -13.57 -3.53
C ASP A 75 -6.11 -14.41 -4.83
N ASP A 76 -6.54 -13.83 -5.95
CA ASP A 76 -6.59 -14.51 -7.26
C ASP A 76 -5.20 -14.80 -7.87
N GLU A 77 -4.12 -14.26 -7.29
CA GLU A 77 -2.73 -14.48 -7.76
C GLU A 77 -1.93 -15.53 -6.96
N GLU A 78 -2.45 -16.06 -5.83
CA GLU A 78 -1.69 -17.03 -5.00
C GLU A 78 -1.85 -18.51 -5.41
N ASP A 79 -2.62 -18.82 -6.47
CA ASP A 79 -3.01 -20.20 -6.85
C ASP A 79 -2.38 -20.76 -8.17
N ASN A 80 -1.22 -20.29 -8.63
CA ASN A 80 -0.54 -20.86 -9.83
C ASN A 80 0.91 -21.30 -9.60
#